data_AF-A0A958AIZ7-F1
#
_entry.id   AF-A0A958AIZ7-F1
#
_cell.length_a   1.000
_cell.length_b   1.000
_cell.length_c   1.000
_cell.angle_alpha   90.00
_cell.angle_beta   90.00
_cell.angle_gamma   90.00
#
_symmetry.space_group_name_H-M   'P 1'
#
loop_
_entity.id
_entity.type
_entity.pdbx_description
1 polymer ?
#
loop_
_entity_poly.entity_id
_entity_poly.type
_entity_poly.pdbx_seq_one_letter_code
_entity_poly.pdbx_strand_id
1 'polypeptide(L)'
;EDYVFFEQQARYEMGEMTAELVEEMYRKAYRQFYLRPSPILRRLKTKDFWMNLPRNVRIALRTFVPKKEKTGLRKQMEAEGSI
;
A
#
# COMPACT_ATOMS: atom_id res chain seq x y z
N GLU A 1 22.55 15.63 23.68
CA GLU A 1 21.64 16.55 22.99
C GLU A 1 20.47 15.74 22.46
N ASP A 2 19.27 16.02 22.97
CA ASP A 2 18.04 15.30 22.65
C ASP A 2 17.46 15.80 21.32
N TYR A 3 17.13 14.89 20.40
CA TYR A 3 16.49 15.26 19.13
C TYR A 3 15.30 14.38 18.78
N VAL A 4 14.20 15.08 18.50
CA VAL A 4 12.91 14.57 18.00
C VAL A 4 12.89 14.66 16.49
N PHE A 5 12.40 13.60 15.83
CA PHE A 5 12.25 13.51 14.37
C PHE A 5 11.29 14.58 13.82
N PHE A 6 11.74 15.36 12.84
CA PHE A 6 10.88 16.23 12.01
C PHE A 6 11.08 15.94 10.52
N GLU A 7 9.98 15.66 9.82
CA GLU A 7 9.82 15.84 8.37
C GLU A 7 10.82 15.16 7.41
N GLN A 8 11.19 13.90 7.64
CA GLN A 8 11.74 13.00 6.61
C GLN A 8 13.04 13.46 5.89
N GLN A 9 13.78 14.46 6.39
CA GLN A 9 15.08 14.85 5.85
C GLN A 9 16.18 14.66 6.91
N ALA A 10 17.17 13.81 6.58
CA ALA A 10 18.33 13.59 7.42
C ALA A 10 19.23 14.83 7.41
N ARG A 11 19.28 15.55 8.54
CA ARG A 11 20.08 16.79 8.68
C ARG A 11 21.42 16.59 9.41
N TYR A 12 21.87 15.35 9.61
CA TYR A 12 23.13 15.08 10.32
C TYR A 12 24.18 14.44 9.41
N GLU A 13 25.39 14.99 9.48
CA GLU A 13 26.65 14.29 9.19
C GLU A 13 27.19 13.79 10.52
N MET A 14 27.24 12.47 10.73
CA MET A 14 27.77 11.89 11.96
C MET A 14 29.08 11.18 11.62
N GLY A 15 30.19 11.90 11.70
CA GLY A 15 31.51 11.39 11.34
C GLY A 15 31.57 10.94 9.87
N GLU A 16 31.86 9.65 9.64
CA GLU A 16 31.87 9.05 8.29
C GLU A 16 30.46 8.80 7.70
N MET A 17 29.40 9.01 8.48
CA MET A 17 28.02 8.78 8.04
C MET A 17 27.47 10.02 7.31
N THR A 18 27.59 10.02 5.99
CA THR A 18 27.08 11.08 5.12
C THR A 18 25.56 11.11 5.12
N ALA A 19 24.98 12.29 4.92
CA ALA A 19 23.52 12.45 4.84
C ALA A 19 22.88 11.58 3.74
N GLU A 20 23.59 11.39 2.62
CA GLU A 20 23.17 10.51 1.52
C GLU A 20 23.02 9.04 1.97
N LEU A 21 23.97 8.54 2.76
CA LEU A 21 23.94 7.16 3.28
C LEU A 21 22.75 6.97 4.23
N VAL A 22 22.50 7.94 5.11
CA VAL A 22 21.38 7.90 6.05
C VAL A 22 20.05 7.91 5.30
N GLU A 23 19.91 8.76 4.27
CA GLU A 23 18.70 8.82 3.45
C GLU A 23 18.47 7.51 2.68
N GLU A 24 19.53 6.93 2.10
CA GLU A 24 19.43 5.65 1.39
C GLU A 24 19.00 4.52 2.33
N MET A 25 19.58 4.46 3.52
CA MET A 25 19.19 3.48 4.54
C MET A 25 17.77 3.69 5.03
N TYR A 26 17.34 4.94 5.25
CA TYR A 26 15.96 5.26 5.60
C TYR A 26 14.98 4.79 4.51
N ARG A 27 15.25 5.08 3.23
CA ARG A 27 14.43 4.60 2.09
C ARG A 27 14.43 3.07 1.97
N LYS A 28 15.56 2.40 2.26
CA LYS A 28 15.66 0.93 2.27
C LYS A 28 14.84 0.33 3.41
N ALA A 29 14.98 0.85 4.62
CA ALA A 29 14.25 0.42 5.80
C ALA A 29 12.74 0.68 5.66
N TYR A 30 12.34 1.88 5.21
CA TYR A 30 10.95 2.25 4.96
C TYR A 30 10.30 1.31 3.94
N ARG A 31 11.02 1.01 2.85
CA ARG A 31 10.60 -0.02 1.91
C ARG A 31 10.41 -1.32 2.66
N GLN A 32 11.44 -1.93 3.24
CA GLN A 32 11.34 -3.23 3.92
C GLN A 32 10.23 -3.33 4.98
N PHE A 33 9.95 -2.24 5.70
CA PHE A 33 8.98 -2.19 6.77
C PHE A 33 7.53 -2.11 6.25
N TYR A 34 7.23 -1.17 5.34
CA TYR A 34 5.86 -0.97 4.83
C TYR A 34 5.56 -1.75 3.55
N LEU A 35 6.58 -2.02 2.75
CA LEU A 35 6.52 -2.82 1.54
C LEU A 35 7.41 -4.04 1.73
N ARG A 36 6.89 -5.26 1.76
CA ARG A 36 7.76 -6.44 1.81
C ARG A 36 8.05 -6.88 0.37
N PRO A 37 9.06 -6.34 -0.34
CA PRO A 37 9.23 -6.59 -1.77
C PRO A 37 9.58 -8.05 -2.04
N SER A 38 10.31 -8.72 -1.14
CA SER A 38 10.75 -10.10 -1.34
C SER A 38 9.58 -11.07 -1.52
N PRO A 39 8.58 -11.14 -0.61
CA PRO A 39 7.38 -11.96 -0.83
C PRO A 39 6.58 -11.58 -2.08
N ILE A 40 6.42 -10.28 -2.36
CA ILE A 40 5.67 -9.81 -3.54
C ILE A 40 6.36 -10.29 -4.82
N LEU A 41 7.67 -10.03 -4.95
CA LEU A 41 8.47 -10.47 -6.08
C LEU A 41 8.48 -11.98 -6.22
N ARG A 42 8.56 -12.72 -5.11
CA ARG A 42 8.46 -14.19 -5.13
C ARG A 42 7.13 -14.64 -5.71
N ARG A 43 6.02 -13.99 -5.35
CA ARG A 43 4.69 -14.31 -5.86
C ARG A 43 4.55 -13.99 -7.35
N LEU A 44 5.02 -12.82 -7.79
CA LEU A 44 4.98 -12.39 -9.19
C LEU A 44 5.78 -13.32 -10.13
N LYS A 45 6.86 -13.94 -9.63
CA LYS A 45 7.66 -14.90 -10.40
C LYS A 45 6.99 -16.27 -10.60
N THR A 46 5.92 -16.59 -9.87
CA THR A 46 5.25 -17.90 -10.00
C THR A 46 4.32 -17.97 -11.21
N LYS A 47 4.34 -19.09 -11.94
CA LYS A 47 3.40 -19.34 -13.07
C LYS A 47 1.94 -19.23 -12.64
N ASP A 48 1.64 -19.71 -11.43
CA ASP A 48 0.30 -19.68 -10.83
C ASP A 48 -0.25 -18.25 -10.69
N PHE A 49 0.58 -17.26 -10.39
CA PHE A 49 0.16 -15.87 -10.30
C PHE A 49 -0.43 -15.38 -11.63
N TRP A 50 0.25 -15.67 -12.75
CA TRP A 50 -0.16 -15.24 -14.08
C TRP A 50 -1.39 -16.01 -14.58
N MET A 51 -1.47 -17.32 -14.31
CA MET A 51 -2.64 -18.13 -14.68
C MET A 51 -3.92 -17.66 -13.98
N ASN A 52 -3.81 -17.23 -12.72
CA ASN A 52 -4.95 -16.75 -11.95
C ASN A 52 -5.18 -15.23 -12.04
N LEU A 53 -4.29 -14.49 -12.71
CA LEU A 53 -4.34 -13.02 -12.78
C LEU A 53 -5.69 -12.50 -13.30
N PRO A 54 -6.27 -13.01 -14.41
CA PRO A 54 -7.55 -12.50 -14.92
C PRO A 54 -8.71 -12.68 -13.93
N ARG A 55 -8.72 -13.81 -13.22
CA ARG A 55 -9.72 -14.11 -12.18
C ARG A 55 -9.55 -13.17 -10.99
N ASN A 56 -8.33 -12.99 -10.51
CA ASN A 56 -8.03 -12.16 -9.35
C ASN A 56 -8.33 -10.68 -9.61
N VAL A 57 -8.03 -10.19 -10.82
CA VAL A 57 -8.39 -8.83 -11.24
C VAL A 57 -9.91 -8.64 -11.23
N ARG A 58 -10.68 -9.59 -11.75
CA ARG A 58 -12.16 -9.52 -11.71
C ARG A 58 -12.70 -9.46 -10.28
N ILE A 59 -12.11 -10.23 -9.37
CA ILE A 59 -12.49 -10.22 -7.95
C ILE A 59 -12.16 -8.86 -7.33
N ALA A 60 -10.94 -8.36 -7.53
CA ALA A 60 -10.51 -7.06 -7.02
C ALA A 60 -11.42 -5.92 -7.52
N LEU A 61 -11.75 -5.92 -8.82
CA LEU A 61 -12.68 -4.95 -9.39
C LEU A 61 -14.06 -5.03 -8.73
N ARG A 62 -14.60 -6.22 -8.47
CA ARG A 62 -15.89 -6.37 -7.77
C ARG A 62 -15.86 -5.90 -6.32
N THR A 63 -14.70 -5.93 -5.68
CA THR A 63 -14.54 -5.51 -4.29
C THR A 63 -14.40 -3.99 -4.19
N PHE A 64 -13.57 -3.38 -5.04
CA PHE A 64 -13.27 -1.95 -4.98
C PHE A 64 -14.20 -1.08 -5.82
N VAL A 65 -14.84 -1.64 -6.86
CA VAL A 65 -15.84 -0.93 -7.67
C VAL A 65 -17.23 -1.21 -7.08
N PRO A 66 -17.91 -0.21 -6.49
CA PRO A 66 -19.25 -0.40 -5.95
C PRO A 66 -20.22 -0.76 -7.08
N LYS A 67 -21.01 -1.82 -6.89
CA LYS A 67 -22.09 -2.19 -7.81
C LYS A 67 -23.18 -1.12 -7.79
N LYS A 68 -23.65 -0.69 -8.98
CA LYS A 68 -24.78 0.23 -9.14
C LYS A 68 -26.06 -0.24 -8.44
N GLU A 69 -26.25 -1.55 -8.29
CA GLU A 69 -27.39 -2.16 -7.59
C GLU A 69 -27.49 -1.74 -6.13
N LYS A 70 -26.36 -1.58 -5.42
CA LYS A 70 -26.36 -1.13 -4.02
C LYS A 70 -26.82 0.33 -3.88
N THR A 71 -26.71 1.12 -4.93
CA THR A 71 -27.19 2.51 -4.96
C THR A 71 -28.72 2.54 -5.13
N GLY A 72 -29.28 1.63 -5.93
CA GLY A 72 -30.73 1.48 -6.08
C GLY A 72 -31.40 0.95 -4.82
N LEU A 73 -30.83 -0.11 -4.23
CA LEU A 73 -31.28 -0.66 -2.94
C LEU A 73 -31.16 0.37 -1.81
N ARG A 74 -30.07 1.13 -1.73
CA ARG A 74 -29.94 2.24 -0.77
C ARG A 74 -31.03 3.29 -0.96
N LYS A 75 -31.27 3.73 -2.20
CA LYS A 75 -32.35 4.67 -2.50
C LYS A 75 -33.75 4.12 -2.17
N GLN A 76 -33.98 2.82 -2.38
CA GLN A 76 -35.23 2.16 -2.00
C GLN A 76 -35.39 2.08 -0.49
N MET A 77 -34.34 1.71 0.24
CA MET A 77 -34.35 1.67 1.71
C MET A 77 -34.49 3.06 2.34
N GLU A 78 -33.88 4.09 1.74
CA GLU A 78 -34.06 5.51 2.10
C GLU A 78 -35.49 6.00 1.78
N ALA A 79 -36.10 5.53 0.68
CA ALA A 79 -37.49 5.86 0.32
C ALA A 79 -38.54 5.10 1.17
N GLU A 80 -38.22 3.89 1.62
CA GLU A 80 -39.05 3.07 2.52
C GLU A 80 -38.84 3.43 4.01
N GLY A 81 -37.98 4.40 4.33
CA GLY A 81 -37.80 4.94 5.68
C GLY A 81 -37.22 3.94 6.69
N SER A 82 -36.54 2.88 6.22
CA SER A 82 -35.91 1.88 7.10
C SER A 82 -34.52 2.30 7.60
N ILE A 83 -34.04 3.49 7.17
CA ILE A 83 -32.90 4.27 7.72
C ILE A 83 -33.24 5.75 7.56
#